data_AF-A0A4R4UBC0-F1
#
_entry.id   AF-A0A4R4UBC0-F1
#
_cell.length_a   1.000
_cell.length_b   1.000
_cell.length_c   1.000
_cell.angle_alpha   90.00
_cell.angle_beta   90.00
_cell.angle_gamma   90.00
#
_symmetry.space_group_name_H-M   'P 1'
#
loop_
_entity.id
_entity.type
_entity.pdbx_description
1 polymer ?
#
loop_
_entity_poly.entity_id
_entity_poly.type
_entity_poly.pdbx_seq_one_letter_code
_entity_poly.pdbx_strand_id
1 'polypeptide(L)'
;MDTQARNTSPDRSTLRTEAIGLSSGEVVERVDELLEVAYRSASLGNVDDPVAEAIYILLSVQTREAVYKRVFQELRTRYPTWHEVLDADRAELEEVVRSAGFQERRAEGIQKFLGKVLEDNARRGKPGVISLDYLREMPDEEVLAELESLPGLGPKTARCIMTYSLGRDVFAVDTHVSRIFHRLGLVPREKGKVDHSLYEKVVPAAMGQRLHVNLIHHGRAICRTQKPACGSCPLISFCAVGQGELRSDARPVAVELFAGAGGLALGFQEAGFRVAVAVEMERNAAQTHRANHPGTVVLERDVNKITADHVRAVAPWVGEVAAVIGGPPCQGYSIAGKRDPDDAKNVLFKQQVRLASELEARFVVIENVPGMRNIKGIRFHEAVEQELREHGYNPDHRVVKASNYGVPQLRWRLIFTAQLLHKSSGDEPRMPPGDYCGDRRDQCQCGRDWVPTVLEVLGRPGLPELDSGEVAEYRLLEEGVVLLNGSTMKHGRKVIDKIAGIEPGKGPISYRRLHLDLARTIVAGHRALPVHPTLHRTISVREAARIQGFRDDYVFCGSRGKQPLQVANAVPPALGEAAARELIRVIEKRPGSSLLEAEHDPCGPPATLQLLLPPREEQEEGGASRAAG
;
A
#
# COMPACT_ATOMS: atom_id res chain seq x y z
N MET A 1 49.20 24.39 13.43
CA MET A 1 48.22 23.54 14.13
C MET A 1 46.87 23.95 13.61
N ASP A 2 46.39 23.30 12.55
CA ASP A 2 45.09 23.59 11.99
C ASP A 2 44.41 22.26 11.69
N THR A 3 43.34 22.01 12.43
CA THR A 3 42.57 20.77 12.47
C THR A 3 41.78 20.63 11.17
N GLN A 4 42.21 19.73 10.30
CA GLN A 4 41.36 19.16 9.26
C GLN A 4 40.17 18.48 9.93
N ALA A 5 39.02 19.16 9.94
CA ALA A 5 37.74 18.55 10.17
C ALA A 5 37.50 17.53 9.04
N ARG A 6 37.77 16.25 9.33
CA ARG A 6 37.38 15.14 8.45
C ARG A 6 35.86 15.11 8.45
N ASN A 7 35.27 15.53 7.34
CA ASN A 7 33.87 15.35 7.05
C ASN A 7 33.61 13.86 6.82
N THR A 8 33.37 13.10 7.90
CA THR A 8 33.02 11.68 7.82
C THR A 8 31.55 11.58 7.43
N SER A 9 31.28 11.49 6.13
CA SER A 9 29.95 11.07 5.64
C SER A 9 29.58 9.75 6.34
N PRO A 10 28.37 9.63 6.92
CA PRO A 10 27.95 8.40 7.57
C PRO A 10 27.93 7.20 6.59
N ASP A 11 28.22 6.01 7.10
CA ASP A 11 28.19 4.78 6.31
C ASP A 11 26.77 4.53 5.77
N ARG A 12 26.67 4.12 4.48
CA ARG A 12 25.40 3.80 3.82
C ARG A 12 24.62 2.70 4.55
N SER A 13 25.31 1.77 5.21
CA SER A 13 24.64 0.72 5.99
C SER A 13 23.93 1.28 7.22
N THR A 14 24.56 2.24 7.91
CA THR A 14 24.01 2.97 9.04
C THR A 14 22.81 3.81 8.59
N LEU A 15 22.96 4.60 7.52
CA LEU A 15 21.89 5.41 6.94
C LEU A 15 20.66 4.58 6.54
N ARG A 16 20.84 3.35 6.05
CA ARG A 16 19.71 2.46 5.74
C ARG A 16 18.96 2.02 6.99
N THR A 17 19.69 1.61 8.02
CA THR A 17 19.10 1.20 9.30
C THR A 17 18.35 2.37 9.94
N GLU A 18 18.95 3.56 9.92
CA GLU A 18 18.35 4.80 10.37
C GLU A 18 17.14 5.21 9.51
N ALA A 19 17.19 5.02 8.19
CA ALA A 19 16.08 5.34 7.29
C ALA A 19 14.85 4.47 7.57
N ILE A 20 15.05 3.17 7.84
CA ILE A 20 13.94 2.27 8.21
C ILE A 20 13.37 2.66 9.57
N GLY A 21 14.20 2.88 10.58
CA GLY A 21 13.78 3.42 11.88
C GLY A 21 12.75 2.57 12.64
N LEU A 22 12.66 1.27 12.35
CA LEU A 22 11.77 0.30 12.98
C LEU A 22 12.59 -0.83 13.63
N SER A 23 12.10 -1.37 14.74
CA SER A 23 12.64 -2.59 15.34
C SER A 23 12.36 -3.83 14.47
N SER A 24 13.09 -4.93 14.68
CA SER A 24 12.87 -6.18 13.93
C SER A 24 11.45 -6.72 14.10
N GLY A 25 10.87 -6.64 15.30
CA GLY A 25 9.49 -7.04 15.56
C GLY A 25 8.49 -6.18 14.80
N GLU A 26 8.68 -4.86 14.80
CA GLU A 26 7.83 -3.95 14.00
C GLU A 26 7.94 -4.25 12.51
N VAL A 27 9.14 -4.51 11.97
CA VAL A 27 9.31 -4.93 10.57
C VAL A 27 8.54 -6.21 10.29
N VAL A 28 8.59 -7.21 11.17
CA VAL A 28 7.81 -8.45 11.02
C VAL A 28 6.31 -8.17 10.98
N GLU A 29 5.78 -7.30 11.84
CA GLU A 29 4.37 -6.89 11.78
C GLU A 29 4.00 -6.26 10.44
N ARG A 30 4.83 -5.37 9.90
CA ARG A 30 4.55 -4.73 8.61
C ARG A 30 4.63 -5.73 7.46
N VAL A 31 5.58 -6.65 7.51
CA VAL A 31 5.72 -7.74 6.55
C VAL A 31 4.48 -8.63 6.58
N ASP A 32 4.07 -9.09 7.76
CA ASP A 32 2.89 -9.92 7.93
C ASP A 32 1.62 -9.25 7.38
N GLU A 33 1.38 -7.98 7.71
CA GLU A 33 0.25 -7.20 7.17
C GLU A 33 0.28 -7.09 5.63
N LEU A 34 1.44 -6.80 5.03
CA LEU A 34 1.57 -6.68 3.58
C LEU A 34 1.38 -8.02 2.87
N LEU A 35 1.92 -9.09 3.44
CA LEU A 35 1.78 -10.42 2.90
C LEU A 35 0.35 -10.93 3.07
N GLU A 36 -0.33 -10.57 4.16
CA GLU A 36 -1.75 -10.87 4.33
C GLU A 36 -2.59 -10.14 3.30
N VAL A 37 -2.27 -8.89 2.97
CA VAL A 37 -2.95 -8.16 1.89
C VAL A 37 -2.72 -8.81 0.52
N ALA A 38 -1.49 -9.27 0.26
CA ALA A 38 -1.10 -9.86 -1.03
C ALA A 38 -1.57 -11.31 -1.23
N TYR A 39 -1.63 -12.11 -0.17
CA TYR A 39 -1.87 -13.56 -0.24
C TYR A 39 -3.12 -14.03 0.52
N ARG A 40 -3.69 -13.21 1.42
CA ARG A 40 -4.96 -13.45 2.12
C ARG A 40 -5.01 -14.81 2.85
N SER A 41 -3.99 -15.06 3.66
CA SER A 41 -3.77 -16.32 4.39
C SER A 41 -4.00 -17.55 3.52
N ALA A 42 -3.36 -17.55 2.34
CA ALA A 42 -3.49 -18.57 1.31
C ALA A 42 -3.38 -19.99 1.89
N SER A 43 -4.24 -20.92 1.46
CA SER A 43 -4.22 -22.27 2.00
C SER A 43 -3.10 -23.11 1.37
N LEU A 44 -2.23 -23.68 2.21
CA LEU A 44 -1.30 -24.73 1.78
C LEU A 44 -1.99 -26.08 1.55
N GLY A 45 -3.28 -26.19 1.86
CA GLY A 45 -4.08 -27.42 1.82
C GLY A 45 -3.92 -28.32 3.04
N ASN A 46 -3.39 -27.76 4.13
CA ASN A 46 -3.15 -28.43 5.41
C ASN A 46 -4.46 -28.84 6.08
N VAL A 47 -4.39 -29.84 6.96
CA VAL A 47 -5.54 -30.53 7.57
C VAL A 47 -5.48 -30.47 9.09
N ASP A 48 -6.64 -30.41 9.73
CA ASP A 48 -6.76 -30.26 11.20
C ASP A 48 -6.45 -31.57 11.97
N ASP A 49 -6.46 -32.72 11.28
CA ASP A 49 -6.00 -34.00 11.84
C ASP A 49 -4.46 -34.06 11.83
N PRO A 50 -3.77 -34.14 12.99
CA PRO A 50 -2.31 -34.15 13.03
C PRO A 50 -1.68 -35.39 12.39
N VAL A 51 -2.39 -36.53 12.32
CA VAL A 51 -1.93 -37.72 11.59
C VAL A 51 -1.98 -37.46 10.08
N ALA A 52 -3.10 -36.93 9.61
CA ALA A 52 -3.28 -36.52 8.23
C ALA A 52 -2.23 -35.48 7.80
N GLU A 53 -1.97 -34.48 8.64
CA GLU A 53 -0.99 -33.43 8.37
C GLU A 53 0.44 -33.97 8.32
N ALA A 54 0.80 -34.91 9.21
CA ALA A 54 2.09 -35.57 9.15
C ALA A 54 2.29 -36.30 7.82
N ILE A 55 1.30 -37.08 7.37
CA ILE A 55 1.34 -37.78 6.07
C ILE A 55 1.38 -36.78 4.91
N TYR A 56 0.58 -35.71 4.99
CA TYR A 56 0.56 -34.63 4.01
C TYR A 56 1.95 -34.00 3.83
N ILE A 57 2.64 -33.68 4.93
CA ILE A 57 3.99 -33.13 4.90
C ILE A 57 5.00 -34.17 4.37
N LEU A 58 4.91 -35.44 4.77
CA LEU A 58 5.77 -36.51 4.26
C LEU A 58 5.64 -36.68 2.73
N LEU A 59 4.45 -36.51 2.17
CA LEU A 59 4.21 -36.49 0.71
C LEU A 59 4.75 -35.21 0.04
N SER A 60 4.81 -34.08 0.76
CA SER A 60 5.28 -32.81 0.22
C SER A 60 6.80 -32.74 0.02
N VAL A 61 7.58 -33.54 0.75
CA VAL A 61 9.05 -33.50 0.71
C VAL A 61 9.54 -33.76 -0.70
N GLN A 62 10.28 -32.81 -1.28
CA GLN A 62 10.82 -32.89 -2.66
C GLN A 62 9.76 -33.12 -3.75
N THR A 63 8.50 -32.76 -3.48
CA THR A 63 7.37 -32.92 -4.40
C THR A 63 6.77 -31.57 -4.75
N ARG A 64 6.31 -31.41 -5.99
CA ARG A 64 5.56 -30.19 -6.39
C ARG A 64 4.19 -30.16 -5.72
N GLU A 65 3.72 -28.96 -5.40
CA GLU A 65 2.44 -28.74 -4.70
C GLU A 65 1.24 -29.44 -5.33
N ALA A 66 1.03 -29.24 -6.63
CA ALA A 66 -0.09 -29.85 -7.35
C ALA A 66 -0.04 -31.39 -7.38
N VAL A 67 1.14 -31.98 -7.18
CA VAL A 67 1.34 -33.43 -7.21
C VAL A 67 1.04 -34.03 -5.84
N TYR A 68 1.66 -33.52 -4.76
CA TYR A 68 1.41 -34.11 -3.44
C TYR A 68 -0.04 -33.90 -2.98
N LYS A 69 -0.68 -32.77 -3.33
CA LYS A 69 -2.11 -32.53 -3.05
C LYS A 69 -2.98 -33.61 -3.69
N ARG A 70 -2.72 -33.92 -4.96
CA ARG A 70 -3.45 -34.95 -5.71
C ARG A 70 -3.21 -36.34 -5.15
N VAL A 71 -1.95 -36.69 -4.88
CA VAL A 71 -1.57 -37.98 -4.29
C VAL A 71 -2.22 -38.17 -2.92
N PHE A 72 -2.24 -37.13 -2.08
CA PHE A 72 -2.92 -37.19 -0.80
C PHE A 72 -4.44 -37.40 -0.95
N GLN A 73 -5.08 -36.70 -1.88
CA GLN A 73 -6.50 -36.91 -2.19
C GLN A 73 -6.76 -38.35 -2.67
N GLU A 74 -5.96 -38.84 -3.61
CA GLU A 74 -6.06 -40.22 -4.12
C GLU A 74 -5.87 -41.26 -3.02
N LEU A 75 -4.88 -41.05 -2.14
CA LEU A 75 -4.64 -41.90 -0.96
C LEU A 75 -5.87 -41.94 -0.05
N ARG A 76 -6.47 -40.79 0.26
CA ARG A 76 -7.66 -40.71 1.12
C ARG A 76 -8.93 -41.24 0.46
N THR A 77 -9.03 -41.16 -0.87
CA THR A 77 -10.14 -41.74 -1.62
C THR A 77 -10.06 -43.26 -1.69
N ARG A 78 -8.85 -43.81 -1.93
CA ARG A 78 -8.63 -45.26 -2.02
C ARG A 78 -8.65 -45.94 -0.65
N TYR A 79 -8.16 -45.25 0.39
CA TYR A 79 -8.09 -45.76 1.76
C TYR A 79 -8.77 -44.76 2.72
N PRO A 80 -10.09 -44.92 2.97
CA PRO A 80 -10.85 -44.05 3.86
C PRO A 80 -10.30 -43.98 5.29
N THR A 81 -9.72 -45.06 5.82
CA THR A 81 -9.15 -45.10 7.17
C THR A 81 -7.62 -45.25 7.18
N TRP A 82 -6.97 -44.79 8.25
CA TRP A 82 -5.53 -44.95 8.43
C TRP A 82 -5.10 -46.42 8.64
N HIS A 83 -5.99 -47.25 9.18
CA HIS A 83 -5.76 -48.69 9.28
C HIS A 83 -5.63 -49.33 7.91
N GLU A 84 -6.51 -48.97 6.96
CA GLU A 84 -6.41 -49.48 5.59
C GLU A 84 -5.10 -49.07 4.90
N VAL A 85 -4.58 -47.87 5.17
CA VAL A 85 -3.26 -47.45 4.65
C VAL A 85 -2.12 -48.27 5.28
N LEU A 86 -2.21 -48.54 6.59
CA LEU A 86 -1.23 -49.33 7.32
C LEU A 86 -1.20 -50.80 6.84
N ASP A 87 -2.38 -51.36 6.58
CA ASP A 87 -2.57 -52.76 6.19
C ASP A 87 -2.46 -53.00 4.67
N ALA A 88 -2.47 -51.93 3.87
CA ALA A 88 -2.35 -52.02 2.41
C ALA A 88 -1.06 -52.74 1.97
N ASP A 89 -1.16 -53.52 0.90
CA ASP A 89 0.01 -54.10 0.25
C ASP A 89 1.00 -52.99 -0.17
N ARG A 90 2.29 -53.22 0.06
CA ARG A 90 3.36 -52.25 -0.20
C ARG A 90 3.34 -51.79 -1.66
N ALA A 91 3.17 -52.71 -2.61
CA ALA A 91 3.20 -52.40 -4.04
C ALA A 91 1.97 -51.56 -4.46
N GLU A 92 0.81 -51.81 -3.85
CA GLU A 92 -0.38 -50.98 -4.09
C GLU A 92 -0.21 -49.55 -3.55
N LEU A 93 0.38 -49.40 -2.36
CA LEU A 93 0.64 -48.08 -1.80
C LEU A 93 1.69 -47.31 -2.63
N GLU A 94 2.72 -48.02 -3.12
CA GLU A 94 3.73 -47.47 -4.03
C GLU A 94 3.14 -46.97 -5.35
N GLU A 95 2.12 -47.64 -5.90
CA GLU A 95 1.37 -47.19 -7.08
C GLU A 95 0.75 -45.80 -6.83
N VAL A 96 0.04 -45.64 -5.71
CA VAL A 96 -0.64 -44.38 -5.35
C VAL A 96 0.37 -43.23 -5.20
N VAL A 97 1.50 -43.47 -4.53
CA VAL A 97 2.49 -42.41 -4.28
C VAL A 97 3.49 -42.23 -5.42
N ARG A 98 3.44 -43.05 -6.48
CA ARG A 98 4.42 -43.04 -7.58
C ARG A 98 4.65 -41.68 -8.18
N SER A 99 3.57 -40.94 -8.42
CA SER A 99 3.65 -39.62 -9.06
C SER A 99 4.37 -38.57 -8.20
N ALA A 100 4.46 -38.77 -6.88
CA ALA A 100 5.24 -37.93 -5.95
C ALA A 100 6.74 -38.30 -5.92
N GLY A 101 7.17 -39.37 -6.60
CA GLY A 101 8.54 -39.87 -6.63
C GLY A 101 9.00 -40.52 -5.31
N PHE A 102 10.12 -41.26 -5.35
CA PHE A 102 10.64 -42.03 -4.19
C PHE A 102 9.61 -43.00 -3.58
N GLN A 103 8.84 -43.69 -4.43
CA GLN A 103 7.66 -44.44 -4.02
C GLN A 103 7.92 -45.47 -2.92
N GLU A 104 8.95 -46.30 -3.07
CA GLU A 104 9.32 -47.33 -2.09
C GLU A 104 9.54 -46.71 -0.70
N ARG A 105 10.40 -45.68 -0.64
CA ARG A 105 10.72 -44.98 0.60
C ARG A 105 9.53 -44.23 1.20
N ARG A 106 8.65 -43.65 0.37
CA ARG A 106 7.47 -42.93 0.86
C ARG A 106 6.42 -43.87 1.42
N ALA A 107 6.09 -44.92 0.69
CA ALA A 107 5.16 -45.93 1.15
C ALA A 107 5.68 -46.51 2.48
N GLU A 108 6.97 -46.88 2.53
CA GLU A 108 7.59 -47.42 3.73
C GLU A 108 7.55 -46.45 4.90
N GLY A 109 7.90 -45.19 4.66
CA GLY A 109 7.85 -44.13 5.66
C GLY A 109 6.45 -43.92 6.24
N ILE A 110 5.41 -43.88 5.40
CA ILE A 110 4.02 -43.70 5.82
C ILE A 110 3.58 -44.86 6.72
N GLN A 111 3.81 -46.11 6.30
CA GLN A 111 3.42 -47.26 7.11
C GLN A 111 4.21 -47.37 8.41
N LYS A 112 5.52 -47.07 8.41
CA LYS A 112 6.33 -47.02 9.64
C LYS A 112 5.80 -45.96 10.61
N PHE A 113 5.46 -44.78 10.10
CA PHE A 113 4.86 -43.70 10.89
C PHE A 113 3.53 -44.15 11.52
N LEU A 114 2.60 -44.65 10.70
CA LEU A 114 1.28 -45.11 11.16
C LEU A 114 1.38 -46.25 12.19
N GLY A 115 2.24 -47.23 11.93
CA GLY A 115 2.48 -48.34 12.86
C GLY A 115 3.05 -47.87 14.20
N LYS A 116 3.93 -46.86 14.18
CA LYS A 116 4.46 -46.28 15.42
C LYS A 116 3.39 -45.52 16.20
N VAL A 117 2.56 -44.72 15.53
CA VAL A 117 1.42 -44.02 16.16
C VAL A 117 0.45 -45.01 16.81
N LEU A 118 0.17 -46.14 16.14
CA LEU A 118 -0.68 -47.21 16.68
C LEU A 118 -0.06 -47.84 17.94
N GLU A 119 1.24 -48.16 17.90
CA GLU A 119 1.98 -48.73 19.02
C GLU A 119 1.96 -47.79 20.24
N ASP A 120 2.23 -46.50 20.03
CA ASP A 120 2.31 -45.52 21.11
C ASP A 120 0.93 -45.26 21.73
N ASN A 121 -0.16 -45.25 20.94
CA ASN A 121 -1.51 -45.20 21.48
C ASN A 121 -1.87 -46.44 22.31
N ALA A 122 -1.45 -47.64 21.88
CA ALA A 122 -1.64 -48.86 22.65
C ALA A 122 -0.94 -48.79 24.02
N ARG A 123 0.31 -48.29 24.05
CA ARG A 123 1.06 -48.05 25.30
C ARG A 123 0.38 -47.01 26.22
N ARG A 124 -0.34 -46.06 25.64
CA ARG A 124 -1.15 -45.05 26.35
C ARG A 124 -2.55 -45.55 26.75
N GLY A 125 -2.84 -46.85 26.60
CA GLY A 125 -4.11 -47.46 27.00
C GLY A 125 -5.25 -47.30 25.98
N LYS A 126 -4.94 -46.92 24.74
CA LYS A 126 -5.88 -46.79 23.63
C LYS A 126 -5.51 -47.73 22.47
N PRO A 127 -5.56 -49.06 22.67
CA PRO A 127 -5.21 -50.02 21.62
C PRO A 127 -6.14 -49.89 20.40
N GLY A 128 -5.60 -50.04 19.19
CA GLY A 128 -6.39 -49.93 17.95
C GLY A 128 -6.71 -48.50 17.51
N VAL A 129 -6.16 -47.48 18.17
CA VAL A 129 -6.37 -46.08 17.81
C VAL A 129 -5.15 -45.52 17.08
N ILE A 130 -5.35 -44.91 15.92
CA ILE A 130 -4.34 -44.13 15.20
C ILE A 130 -4.76 -42.65 15.30
N SER A 131 -4.29 -41.96 16.33
CA SER A 131 -4.52 -40.53 16.53
C SER A 131 -3.35 -39.88 17.26
N LEU A 132 -3.13 -38.60 16.99
CA LEU A 132 -2.17 -37.73 17.69
C LEU A 132 -2.88 -36.65 18.53
N ASP A 133 -4.20 -36.74 18.72
CA ASP A 133 -4.96 -35.71 19.45
C ASP A 133 -4.58 -35.58 20.92
N TYR A 134 -3.98 -36.61 21.51
CA TYR A 134 -3.47 -36.53 22.89
C TYR A 134 -2.38 -35.46 23.05
N LEU A 135 -1.71 -35.07 21.96
CA LEU A 135 -0.73 -33.98 21.95
C LEU A 135 -1.36 -32.61 22.27
N ARG A 136 -2.68 -32.44 22.12
CA ARG A 136 -3.37 -31.17 22.42
C ARG A 136 -3.33 -30.80 23.90
N GLU A 137 -3.19 -31.78 24.78
CA GLU A 137 -3.17 -31.58 26.23
C GLU A 137 -1.74 -31.55 26.81
N MET A 138 -0.71 -31.75 25.98
CA MET A 138 0.69 -31.81 26.41
C MET A 138 1.37 -30.43 26.36
N PRO A 139 2.43 -30.18 27.17
CA PRO A 139 3.29 -29.01 27.02
C PRO A 139 4.06 -29.00 25.69
N ASP A 140 4.33 -27.82 25.13
CA ASP A 140 4.92 -27.68 23.78
C ASP A 140 6.30 -28.37 23.63
N GLU A 141 7.14 -28.34 24.68
CA GLU A 141 8.44 -29.02 24.68
C GLU A 141 8.30 -30.54 24.56
N GLU A 142 7.33 -31.12 25.26
CA GLU A 142 7.04 -32.56 25.22
C GLU A 142 6.40 -32.96 23.89
N VAL A 143 5.50 -32.12 23.35
CA VAL A 143 4.90 -32.34 22.02
C VAL A 143 5.98 -32.39 20.94
N LEU A 144 6.94 -31.47 20.99
CA LEU A 144 8.03 -31.43 20.02
C LEU A 144 8.88 -32.71 20.10
N ALA A 145 9.27 -33.14 21.30
CA ALA A 145 10.04 -34.35 21.51
C ALA A 145 9.29 -35.62 21.04
N GLU A 146 7.99 -35.71 21.35
CA GLU A 146 7.14 -36.83 20.91
C GLU A 146 7.06 -36.89 19.38
N LEU A 147 6.78 -35.75 18.73
CA LEU A 147 6.69 -35.68 17.27
C LEU A 147 8.03 -36.01 16.60
N GLU A 148 9.15 -35.51 17.12
CA GLU A 148 10.49 -35.81 16.59
C GLU A 148 10.91 -37.28 16.77
N SER A 149 10.28 -38.01 17.71
CA SER A 149 10.51 -39.44 17.89
C SER A 149 9.81 -40.30 16.81
N LEU A 150 8.81 -39.75 16.12
CA LEU A 150 8.03 -40.46 15.12
C LEU A 150 8.79 -40.60 13.79
N PRO A 151 8.70 -41.76 13.11
CA PRO A 151 9.42 -42.01 11.86
C PRO A 151 9.15 -40.93 10.79
N GLY A 152 10.22 -40.31 10.31
CA GLY A 152 10.17 -39.34 9.20
C GLY A 152 9.84 -37.90 9.61
N LEU A 153 9.56 -37.63 10.90
CA LEU A 153 9.28 -36.27 11.38
C LEU A 153 10.54 -35.64 11.99
N GLY A 154 11.07 -34.62 11.32
CA GLY A 154 12.17 -33.81 11.86
C GLY A 154 11.68 -32.55 12.58
N PRO A 155 12.58 -31.77 13.20
CA PRO A 155 12.24 -30.58 14.02
C PRO A 155 11.37 -29.54 13.31
N LYS A 156 11.60 -29.35 12.00
CA LYS A 156 10.77 -28.48 11.16
C LYS A 156 9.35 -29.03 11.00
N THR A 157 9.23 -30.30 10.64
CA THR A 157 7.95 -30.96 10.38
C THR A 157 7.11 -31.01 11.64
N ALA A 158 7.72 -31.33 12.78
CA ALA A 158 7.06 -31.31 14.08
C ALA A 158 6.46 -29.93 14.38
N ARG A 159 7.23 -28.84 14.19
CA ARG A 159 6.72 -27.48 14.33
C ARG A 159 5.59 -27.15 13.36
N CYS A 160 5.67 -27.59 12.09
CA CYS A 160 4.54 -27.42 11.16
C CYS A 160 3.25 -28.09 11.69
N ILE A 161 3.32 -29.32 12.18
CA ILE A 161 2.15 -30.03 12.75
C ILE A 161 1.61 -29.28 13.98
N MET A 162 2.51 -28.82 14.86
CA MET A 162 2.15 -28.03 16.03
C MET A 162 1.42 -26.74 15.65
N THR A 163 1.93 -26.01 14.65
CA THR A 163 1.31 -24.77 14.17
C THR A 163 -0.02 -25.02 13.45
N TYR A 164 -0.11 -26.02 12.57
CA TYR A 164 -1.24 -26.17 11.66
C TYR A 164 -2.41 -26.97 12.21
N SER A 165 -2.14 -28.07 12.92
CA SER A 165 -3.18 -29.00 13.37
C SER A 165 -3.41 -28.93 14.87
N LEU A 166 -2.37 -28.59 15.65
CA LEU A 166 -2.49 -28.47 17.11
C LEU A 166 -2.76 -27.04 17.59
N GLY A 167 -2.74 -26.05 16.70
CA GLY A 167 -3.03 -24.65 17.02
C GLY A 167 -2.03 -23.99 17.99
N ARG A 168 -0.80 -24.51 18.07
CA ARG A 168 0.25 -24.00 18.95
C ARG A 168 0.92 -22.76 18.34
N ASP A 169 1.30 -21.82 19.19
CA ASP A 169 2.02 -20.61 18.79
C ASP A 169 3.53 -20.86 18.67
N VAL A 170 3.89 -21.78 17.77
CA VAL A 170 5.28 -22.08 17.41
C VAL A 170 5.55 -21.65 15.98
N PHE A 171 6.78 -21.20 15.70
CA PHE A 171 7.15 -20.70 14.37
C PHE A 171 7.98 -21.71 13.59
N ALA A 172 7.34 -22.36 12.62
CA ALA A 172 8.04 -23.23 11.68
C ALA A 172 8.94 -22.39 10.76
N VAL A 173 10.15 -22.87 10.50
CA VAL A 173 11.11 -22.21 9.59
C VAL A 173 11.45 -23.17 8.47
N ASP A 174 11.12 -22.78 7.24
CA ASP A 174 11.49 -23.50 6.04
C ASP A 174 12.53 -22.74 5.20
N THR A 175 12.90 -23.29 4.03
CA THR A 175 13.88 -22.66 3.14
C THR A 175 13.41 -21.32 2.54
N HIS A 176 12.10 -21.09 2.44
CA HIS A 176 11.53 -19.82 1.98
C HIS A 176 11.57 -18.79 3.10
N VAL A 177 11.06 -19.13 4.28
CA VAL A 177 11.07 -18.30 5.50
C VAL A 177 12.50 -17.89 5.84
N SER A 178 13.41 -18.86 5.96
CA SER A 178 14.82 -18.60 6.27
C SER A 178 15.46 -17.65 5.25
N ARG A 179 15.26 -17.90 3.95
CA ARG A 179 15.78 -17.03 2.89
C ARG A 179 15.24 -15.60 2.98
N ILE A 180 13.93 -15.45 3.22
CA ILE A 180 13.31 -14.12 3.31
C ILE A 180 13.82 -13.39 4.54
N PHE A 181 13.81 -14.02 5.72
CA PHE A 181 14.30 -13.41 6.96
C PHE A 181 15.77 -12.98 6.85
N HIS A 182 16.63 -13.82 6.26
CA HIS A 182 18.02 -13.44 5.98
C HIS A 182 18.15 -12.26 5.01
N ARG A 183 17.32 -12.20 3.95
CA ARG A 183 17.34 -11.09 2.98
C ARG A 183 16.77 -9.79 3.55
N LEU A 184 15.88 -9.88 4.53
CA LEU A 184 15.36 -8.75 5.31
C LEU A 184 16.31 -8.33 6.43
N GLY A 185 17.36 -9.11 6.73
CA GLY A 185 18.28 -8.83 7.82
C GLY A 185 17.67 -9.03 9.22
N LEU A 186 16.57 -9.78 9.33
CA LEU A 186 15.85 -10.01 10.59
C LEU A 186 16.56 -11.02 11.50
N VAL A 187 17.31 -11.95 10.91
CA VAL A 187 18.13 -12.95 11.60
C VAL A 187 19.48 -13.08 10.89
N PRO A 188 20.56 -13.40 11.63
CA PRO A 188 21.89 -13.60 11.05
C PRO A 188 21.91 -14.84 10.16
N ARG A 189 22.78 -14.86 9.15
CA ARG A 189 22.98 -16.05 8.32
C ARG A 189 23.62 -17.17 9.13
N GLU A 190 22.93 -18.31 9.17
CA GLU A 190 23.38 -19.49 9.88
C GLU A 190 24.21 -20.42 8.97
N LYS A 191 25.22 -21.09 9.53
CA LYS A 191 25.94 -22.20 8.90
C LYS A 191 25.49 -23.50 9.56
N GLY A 192 24.75 -24.36 8.87
CA GLY A 192 24.32 -25.66 9.38
C GLY A 192 22.81 -25.77 9.59
N LYS A 193 22.38 -26.45 10.66
CA LYS A 193 20.96 -26.59 11.01
C LYS A 193 20.38 -25.24 11.45
N VAL A 194 19.12 -24.99 11.08
CA VAL A 194 18.39 -23.77 11.45
C VAL A 194 18.07 -23.77 12.94
N ASP A 195 18.44 -22.70 13.64
CA ASP A 195 18.06 -22.43 15.02
C ASP A 195 16.72 -21.68 15.04
N HIS A 196 15.64 -22.42 15.30
CA HIS A 196 14.29 -21.87 15.36
C HIS A 196 14.12 -20.79 16.44
N SER A 197 14.90 -20.85 17.53
CA SER A 197 14.80 -19.90 18.64
C SER A 197 15.16 -18.47 18.24
N LEU A 198 16.00 -18.29 17.21
CA LEU A 198 16.33 -16.97 16.67
C LEU A 198 15.13 -16.31 16.00
N TYR A 199 14.27 -17.10 15.36
CA TYR A 199 13.09 -16.60 14.66
C TYR A 199 11.96 -16.33 15.66
N GLU A 200 11.76 -17.22 16.63
CA GLU A 200 10.77 -17.06 17.71
C GLU A 200 11.02 -15.81 18.57
N LYS A 201 12.27 -15.36 18.70
CA LYS A 201 12.61 -14.08 19.38
C LYS A 201 12.17 -12.83 18.61
N VAL A 202 12.01 -12.94 17.29
CA VAL A 202 11.74 -11.79 16.40
C VAL A 202 10.29 -11.78 15.93
N VAL A 203 9.65 -12.94 15.83
CA VAL A 203 8.25 -13.09 15.42
C VAL A 203 7.34 -12.83 16.63
N PRO A 204 6.46 -11.81 16.59
CA PRO A 204 5.48 -11.60 17.64
C PRO A 204 4.51 -12.77 17.77
N ALA A 205 3.97 -12.98 18.97
CA ALA A 205 2.99 -14.01 19.27
C ALA A 205 1.72 -13.87 18.41
N ALA A 206 1.01 -14.98 18.20
CA ALA A 206 -0.29 -15.07 17.52
C ALA A 206 -0.34 -14.71 16.02
N MET A 207 0.80 -14.47 15.37
CA MET A 207 0.87 -14.31 13.89
C MET A 207 1.69 -15.40 13.19
N GLY A 208 2.34 -16.30 13.94
CA GLY A 208 3.30 -17.25 13.40
C GLY A 208 2.76 -18.11 12.26
N GLN A 209 1.56 -18.67 12.42
CA GLN A 209 0.90 -19.51 11.40
C GLN A 209 0.65 -18.72 10.10
N ARG A 210 -0.06 -17.59 10.19
CA ARG A 210 -0.39 -16.74 9.05
C ARG A 210 0.88 -16.26 8.33
N LEU A 211 1.82 -15.72 9.09
CA LEU A 211 3.06 -15.18 8.56
C LEU A 211 3.85 -16.26 7.82
N HIS A 212 4.02 -17.44 8.43
CA HIS A 212 4.74 -18.56 7.83
C HIS A 212 4.14 -18.95 6.47
N VAL A 213 2.82 -19.12 6.41
CA VAL A 213 2.11 -19.53 5.20
C VAL A 213 2.29 -18.48 4.10
N ASN A 214 2.05 -17.21 4.41
CA ASN A 214 2.18 -16.15 3.42
C ASN A 214 3.64 -15.95 2.96
N LEU A 215 4.63 -16.19 3.82
CA LEU A 215 6.06 -16.19 3.45
C LEU A 215 6.42 -17.28 2.44
N ILE A 216 5.83 -18.47 2.56
CA ILE A 216 6.03 -19.55 1.57
C ILE A 216 5.50 -19.10 0.21
N HIS A 217 4.28 -18.57 0.15
CA HIS A 217 3.70 -18.05 -1.10
C HIS A 217 4.56 -16.92 -1.68
N HIS A 218 5.01 -15.99 -0.85
CA HIS A 218 5.91 -14.92 -1.26
C HIS A 218 7.25 -15.43 -1.79
N GLY A 219 7.83 -16.42 -1.11
CA GLY A 219 9.08 -17.05 -1.49
C GLY A 219 9.00 -17.83 -2.81
N ARG A 220 7.82 -18.31 -3.18
CA ARG A 220 7.54 -18.97 -4.47
C ARG A 220 7.31 -17.96 -5.60
N ALA A 221 6.49 -16.95 -5.36
CA ALA A 221 6.09 -15.97 -6.39
C ALA A 221 7.17 -14.91 -6.66
N ILE A 222 7.69 -14.27 -5.61
CA ILE A 222 8.50 -13.06 -5.71
C ILE A 222 9.94 -13.29 -5.24
N CYS A 223 10.12 -13.73 -4.00
CA CYS A 223 11.44 -13.84 -3.36
C CYS A 223 12.14 -15.16 -3.72
N ARG A 224 12.29 -15.42 -5.02
CA ARG A 224 12.90 -16.63 -5.57
C ARG A 224 14.40 -16.71 -5.29
N THR A 225 14.95 -17.92 -5.28
CA THR A 225 16.39 -18.15 -5.02
C THR A 225 17.26 -17.44 -6.05
N GLN A 226 16.90 -17.58 -7.33
CA GLN A 226 17.52 -16.87 -8.45
C GLN A 226 16.52 -15.88 -9.04
N LYS A 227 17.02 -14.73 -9.52
CA LYS A 227 16.23 -13.68 -10.19
C LYS A 227 14.94 -13.31 -9.42
N PRO A 228 15.04 -12.85 -8.17
CA PRO A 228 13.87 -12.39 -7.42
C PRO A 228 13.20 -11.20 -8.12
N ALA A 229 11.87 -11.12 -8.05
CA ALA A 229 11.09 -10.05 -8.67
C ALA A 229 11.04 -8.79 -7.76
N CYS A 230 12.21 -8.23 -7.42
CA CYS A 230 12.31 -7.14 -6.44
C CYS A 230 11.57 -5.86 -6.86
N GLY A 231 11.46 -5.60 -8.17
CA GLY A 231 10.71 -4.46 -8.72
C GLY A 231 9.20 -4.53 -8.51
N SER A 232 8.66 -5.69 -8.15
CA SER A 232 7.24 -5.89 -7.81
C SER A 232 7.09 -6.47 -6.40
N CYS A 233 8.08 -6.26 -5.53
CA CYS A 233 8.06 -6.80 -4.18
C CYS A 233 7.43 -5.80 -3.20
N PRO A 234 6.35 -6.17 -2.47
CA PRO A 234 5.78 -5.30 -1.44
C PRO A 234 6.72 -5.11 -0.23
N LEU A 235 7.68 -6.02 -0.03
CA LEU A 235 8.62 -5.98 1.09
C LEU A 235 9.88 -5.15 0.81
N ILE A 236 9.95 -4.47 -0.34
CA ILE A 236 11.15 -3.76 -0.78
C ILE A 236 11.59 -2.66 0.21
N SER A 237 10.66 -2.10 0.96
CA SER A 237 10.94 -1.09 2.00
C SER A 237 11.88 -1.59 3.10
N PHE A 238 11.87 -2.90 3.35
CA PHE A 238 12.62 -3.54 4.44
C PHE A 238 13.79 -4.40 3.94
N CYS A 239 13.95 -4.53 2.62
CA CYS A 239 14.88 -5.49 2.02
C CYS A 239 16.08 -4.80 1.39
N ALA A 240 17.16 -4.59 2.16
CA ALA A 240 18.40 -4.01 1.67
C ALA A 240 19.01 -4.78 0.48
N VAL A 241 18.85 -6.11 0.46
CA VAL A 241 19.24 -6.97 -0.66
C VAL A 241 18.43 -6.61 -1.90
N GLY A 242 17.10 -6.58 -1.79
CA GLY A 242 16.20 -6.28 -2.91
C GLY A 242 16.39 -4.86 -3.45
N GLN A 243 16.62 -3.89 -2.57
CA GLN A 243 16.95 -2.50 -2.95
C GLN A 243 18.24 -2.45 -3.78
N GLY A 244 19.22 -3.33 -3.50
CA GLY A 244 20.43 -3.48 -4.29
C GLY A 244 20.24 -4.23 -5.61
N GLU A 245 19.15 -5.00 -5.78
CA GLU A 245 18.80 -5.69 -7.03
C GLU A 245 18.01 -4.81 -8.00
N LEU A 246 17.37 -3.74 -7.51
CA LEU A 246 16.71 -2.77 -8.37
C LEU A 246 17.71 -2.07 -9.29
N ARG A 247 17.24 -1.72 -10.49
CA ARG A 247 18.00 -1.00 -11.52
C ARG A 247 17.21 0.22 -11.97
N SER A 248 17.92 1.24 -12.44
CA SER A 248 17.32 2.35 -13.16
C SER A 248 16.68 1.86 -14.46
N ASP A 249 15.61 2.54 -14.89
CA ASP A 249 15.01 2.34 -16.21
C ASP A 249 14.79 3.72 -16.86
N ALA A 250 14.21 3.74 -18.07
CA ALA A 250 14.05 4.97 -18.85
C ALA A 250 12.98 5.93 -18.30
N ARG A 251 12.15 5.49 -17.35
CA ARG A 251 11.08 6.33 -16.81
C ARG A 251 11.67 7.44 -15.94
N PRO A 252 11.11 8.66 -15.99
CA PRO A 252 11.50 9.72 -15.07
C PRO A 252 11.19 9.30 -13.63
N VAL A 253 12.12 9.58 -12.71
CA VAL A 253 12.00 9.17 -11.30
C VAL A 253 11.37 10.28 -10.47
N ALA A 254 10.38 9.91 -9.65
CA ALA A 254 9.79 10.79 -8.65
C ALA A 254 10.08 10.31 -7.21
N VAL A 255 10.20 11.26 -6.29
CA VAL A 255 10.21 11.03 -4.84
C VAL A 255 8.99 11.73 -4.24
N GLU A 256 8.17 11.00 -3.50
CA GLU A 256 6.93 11.52 -2.90
C GLU A 256 7.11 11.78 -1.40
N LEU A 257 6.72 12.96 -0.93
CA LEU A 257 6.70 13.33 0.48
C LEU A 257 5.27 13.55 0.94
N PHE A 258 4.99 13.29 2.21
CA PHE A 258 3.62 13.31 2.76
C PHE A 258 2.69 12.42 1.93
N ALA A 259 3.20 11.22 1.59
CA ALA A 259 2.63 10.39 0.53
C ALA A 259 1.19 9.94 0.81
N GLY A 260 0.80 9.90 2.09
CA GLY A 260 -0.49 9.42 2.52
C GLY A 260 -0.77 8.03 1.95
N ALA A 261 -1.97 7.85 1.42
CA ALA A 261 -2.38 6.59 0.81
C ALA A 261 -1.75 6.33 -0.57
N GLY A 262 -0.99 7.27 -1.16
CA GLY A 262 -0.38 7.12 -2.49
C GLY A 262 -1.23 7.61 -3.66
N GLY A 263 -2.26 8.44 -3.44
CA GLY A 263 -3.11 8.95 -4.53
C GLY A 263 -2.34 9.77 -5.58
N LEU A 264 -1.40 10.62 -5.13
CA LEU A 264 -0.56 11.41 -6.03
C LEU A 264 0.47 10.53 -6.75
N ALA A 265 1.13 9.59 -6.04
CA ALA A 265 1.97 8.57 -6.66
C ALA A 265 1.24 7.73 -7.72
N LEU A 266 -0.01 7.31 -7.48
CA LEU A 266 -0.78 6.53 -8.44
C LEU A 266 -0.91 7.29 -9.77
N GLY A 267 -1.32 8.55 -9.73
CA GLY A 267 -1.43 9.37 -10.93
C GLY A 267 -0.08 9.56 -11.65
N PHE A 268 1.00 9.76 -10.91
CA PHE A 268 2.34 9.85 -11.48
C PHE A 268 2.76 8.55 -12.18
N GLN A 269 2.49 7.41 -11.57
CA GLN A 269 2.79 6.10 -12.15
C GLN A 269 1.95 5.82 -13.41
N GLU A 270 0.66 6.19 -13.40
CA GLU A 270 -0.24 6.07 -14.55
C GLU A 270 0.21 6.95 -15.73
N ALA A 271 0.78 8.12 -15.45
CA ALA A 271 1.38 8.97 -16.48
C ALA A 271 2.72 8.45 -17.02
N GLY A 272 3.38 7.51 -16.33
CA GLY A 272 4.63 6.89 -16.76
C GLY A 272 5.86 7.20 -15.91
N PHE A 273 5.73 7.87 -14.76
CA PHE A 273 6.84 8.02 -13.81
C PHE A 273 7.12 6.72 -13.06
N ARG A 274 8.36 6.59 -12.59
CA ARG A 274 8.71 5.65 -11.52
C ARG A 274 8.81 6.41 -10.20
N VAL A 275 7.81 6.25 -9.33
CA VAL A 275 7.92 6.72 -7.94
C VAL A 275 8.87 5.77 -7.21
N ALA A 276 10.08 6.23 -6.88
CA ALA A 276 11.14 5.39 -6.34
C ALA A 276 11.09 5.29 -4.82
N VAL A 277 10.86 6.44 -4.17
CA VAL A 277 10.83 6.58 -2.71
C VAL A 277 9.60 7.39 -2.32
N ALA A 278 8.93 6.97 -1.26
CA ALA A 278 7.86 7.72 -0.61
C ALA A 278 8.18 7.92 0.88
N VAL A 279 7.81 9.06 1.45
CA VAL A 279 7.95 9.37 2.87
C VAL A 279 6.57 9.63 3.47
N GLU A 280 6.19 8.81 4.45
CA GLU A 280 4.89 8.91 5.12
C GLU A 280 5.05 8.54 6.59
N MET A 281 4.56 9.37 7.51
CA MET A 281 4.76 9.17 8.95
C MET A 281 3.65 8.31 9.57
N GLU A 282 2.43 8.34 9.05
CA GLU A 282 1.31 7.56 9.55
C GLU A 282 1.40 6.11 9.04
N ARG A 283 1.66 5.18 9.97
CA ARG A 283 1.84 3.74 9.72
C ARG A 283 0.82 3.13 8.75
N ASN A 284 -0.48 3.39 8.90
CA ASN A 284 -1.50 2.75 8.07
C ASN A 284 -1.48 3.29 6.64
N ALA A 285 -1.27 4.59 6.48
CA ALA A 285 -1.07 5.21 5.18
C ALA A 285 0.21 4.69 4.50
N ALA A 286 1.32 4.57 5.24
CA ALA A 286 2.56 3.99 4.74
C ALA A 286 2.37 2.52 4.28
N GLN A 287 1.61 1.71 5.05
CA GLN A 287 1.28 0.34 4.68
C GLN A 287 0.38 0.26 3.44
N THR A 288 -0.61 1.16 3.33
CA THR A 288 -1.42 1.31 2.11
C THR A 288 -0.56 1.64 0.91
N HIS A 289 0.39 2.56 1.04
CA HIS A 289 1.31 2.91 -0.03
C HIS A 289 2.13 1.70 -0.49
N ARG A 290 2.75 0.98 0.46
CA ARG A 290 3.54 -0.25 0.18
C ARG A 290 2.73 -1.35 -0.52
N ALA A 291 1.47 -1.52 -0.12
CA ALA A 291 0.60 -2.56 -0.67
C ALA A 291 0.23 -2.29 -2.14
N ASN A 292 0.05 -1.01 -2.50
CA ASN A 292 -0.42 -0.62 -3.84
C ASN A 292 0.70 -0.22 -4.80
N HIS A 293 1.88 0.11 -4.28
CA HIS A 293 3.04 0.52 -5.07
C HIS A 293 4.23 -0.41 -4.84
N PRO A 294 4.11 -1.71 -5.15
CA PRO A 294 5.21 -2.65 -4.99
C PRO A 294 6.42 -2.19 -5.82
N GLY A 295 7.62 -2.27 -5.24
CA GLY A 295 8.84 -1.71 -5.84
C GLY A 295 9.18 -0.27 -5.41
N THR A 296 8.23 0.47 -4.83
CA THR A 296 8.51 1.76 -4.17
C THR A 296 9.01 1.53 -2.75
N VAL A 297 10.11 2.19 -2.37
CA VAL A 297 10.60 2.16 -0.99
C VAL A 297 9.86 3.22 -0.18
N VAL A 298 9.14 2.80 0.87
CA VAL A 298 8.40 3.71 1.75
C VAL A 298 9.13 3.86 3.07
N LEU A 299 9.58 5.08 3.36
CA LEU A 299 10.18 5.47 4.63
C LEU A 299 9.07 5.89 5.60
N GLU A 300 8.81 5.06 6.62
CA GLU A 300 7.82 5.31 7.68
C GLU A 300 8.38 6.28 8.72
N ARG A 301 8.55 7.55 8.33
CA ARG A 301 9.33 8.53 9.10
C ARG A 301 8.74 9.94 8.98
N ASP A 302 9.10 10.76 9.95
CA ASP A 302 8.92 12.21 9.88
C ASP A 302 9.88 12.78 8.82
N VAL A 303 9.33 13.53 7.86
CA VAL A 303 10.09 14.18 6.77
C VAL A 303 11.20 15.10 7.29
N ASN A 304 11.04 15.70 8.48
CA ASN A 304 12.05 16.56 9.09
C ASN A 304 13.36 15.80 9.38
N LYS A 305 13.31 14.47 9.45
CA LYS A 305 14.46 13.60 9.74
C LYS A 305 15.06 12.97 8.49
N ILE A 306 14.54 13.30 7.30
CA ILE A 306 14.97 12.73 6.03
C ILE A 306 15.85 13.73 5.26
N THR A 307 16.93 13.23 4.68
CA THR A 307 17.86 13.98 3.81
C THR A 307 18.02 13.26 2.48
N ALA A 308 18.63 13.92 1.50
CA ALA A 308 18.95 13.28 0.22
C ALA A 308 19.78 11.99 0.39
N ASP A 309 20.69 11.95 1.37
CA ASP A 309 21.50 10.75 1.64
C ASP A 309 20.67 9.56 2.11
N HIS A 310 19.63 9.78 2.92
CA HIS A 310 18.70 8.72 3.31
C HIS A 310 17.96 8.15 2.10
N VAL A 311 17.48 9.03 1.20
CA VAL A 311 16.81 8.63 -0.05
C VAL A 311 17.76 7.84 -0.94
N ARG A 312 19.00 8.34 -1.15
CA ARG A 312 20.03 7.67 -1.97
C ARG A 312 20.53 6.38 -1.32
N ALA A 313 20.50 6.25 0.00
CA ALA A 313 20.91 5.03 0.70
C ALA A 313 19.96 3.86 0.39
N VAL A 314 18.64 4.10 0.38
CA VAL A 314 17.62 3.07 0.12
C VAL A 314 17.27 2.90 -1.36
N ALA A 315 17.56 3.89 -2.19
CA ALA A 315 17.39 3.84 -3.63
C ALA A 315 18.70 4.19 -4.37
N PRO A 316 19.80 3.43 -4.15
CA PRO A 316 21.12 3.75 -4.72
C PRO A 316 21.19 3.59 -6.24
N TRP A 317 20.18 2.95 -6.83
CA TRP A 317 20.00 2.77 -8.26
C TRP A 317 19.34 3.97 -8.93
N VAL A 318 18.82 4.93 -8.14
CA VAL A 318 18.28 6.19 -8.65
C VAL A 318 19.43 7.12 -9.01
N GLY A 319 19.46 7.53 -10.27
CA GLY A 319 20.36 8.59 -10.75
C GLY A 319 19.76 9.97 -10.49
N GLU A 320 19.39 10.67 -11.57
CA GLU A 320 18.71 11.95 -11.50
C GLU A 320 17.26 11.79 -11.00
N VAL A 321 16.85 12.65 -10.07
CA VAL A 321 15.47 12.76 -9.63
C VAL A 321 14.77 13.76 -10.55
N ALA A 322 13.78 13.30 -11.31
CA ALA A 322 13.02 14.17 -12.19
C ALA A 322 12.07 15.06 -11.39
N ALA A 323 11.39 14.52 -10.37
CA ALA A 323 10.43 15.29 -9.59
C ALA A 323 10.45 14.96 -8.08
N VAL A 324 10.26 15.97 -7.25
CA VAL A 324 9.81 15.80 -5.86
C VAL A 324 8.36 16.27 -5.74
N ILE A 325 7.50 15.39 -5.27
CA ILE A 325 6.04 15.58 -5.26
C ILE A 325 5.50 15.42 -3.84
N GLY A 326 4.38 16.09 -3.50
CA GLY A 326 3.82 15.95 -2.17
C GLY A 326 2.70 16.92 -1.83
N GLY A 327 1.95 16.60 -0.77
CA GLY A 327 0.85 17.41 -0.24
C GLY A 327 1.08 17.77 1.24
N PRO A 328 1.95 18.75 1.56
CA PRO A 328 2.29 19.08 2.94
C PRO A 328 1.06 19.59 3.71
N PRO A 329 0.82 19.10 4.94
CA PRO A 329 -0.35 19.50 5.72
C PRO A 329 -0.27 20.97 6.13
N CYS A 330 -1.30 21.74 5.80
CA CYS A 330 -1.30 23.20 5.95
C CYS A 330 -2.26 23.68 7.06
N GLN A 331 -2.13 23.13 8.27
CA GLN A 331 -3.13 23.30 9.34
C GLN A 331 -3.24 24.75 9.87
N GLY A 332 -2.15 25.52 9.98
CA GLY A 332 -2.24 26.90 10.48
C GLY A 332 -2.67 27.95 9.44
N TYR A 333 -2.45 27.71 8.13
CA TYR A 333 -2.94 28.61 7.08
C TYR A 333 -4.36 28.25 6.61
N SER A 334 -4.86 27.04 6.86
CA SER A 334 -6.22 26.64 6.46
C SER A 334 -7.32 27.28 7.34
N ILE A 335 -8.47 27.62 6.73
CA ILE A 335 -9.63 28.19 7.45
C ILE A 335 -10.18 27.26 8.55
N ALA A 336 -9.92 25.95 8.47
CA ALA A 336 -10.47 24.91 9.36
C ALA A 336 -9.53 24.48 10.51
N GLY A 337 -8.30 25.00 10.59
CA GLY A 337 -7.29 24.56 11.57
C GLY A 337 -7.29 25.30 12.91
N LYS A 338 -6.40 24.88 13.83
CA LYS A 338 -6.34 25.30 15.24
C LYS A 338 -5.90 26.76 15.50
N ARG A 339 -5.74 27.59 14.47
CA ARG A 339 -5.42 29.03 14.59
C ARG A 339 -4.10 29.34 15.32
N ASP A 340 -3.11 28.45 15.24
CA ASP A 340 -1.78 28.68 15.80
C ASP A 340 -0.78 29.07 14.68
N PRO A 341 -0.35 30.34 14.63
CA PRO A 341 0.62 30.82 13.64
C PRO A 341 2.02 30.22 13.82
N ASP A 342 2.35 29.70 15.00
CA ASP A 342 3.66 29.11 15.31
C ASP A 342 3.64 27.56 15.25
N ASP A 343 2.56 26.95 14.74
CA ASP A 343 2.47 25.51 14.52
C ASP A 343 3.61 25.04 13.59
N ALA A 344 4.44 24.12 14.07
CA ALA A 344 5.55 23.54 13.30
C ALA A 344 5.11 22.94 11.95
N LYS A 345 3.82 22.59 11.80
CA LYS A 345 3.26 22.10 10.53
C LYS A 345 3.19 23.18 9.44
N ASN A 346 3.18 24.46 9.81
CA ASN A 346 3.08 25.58 8.89
C ASN A 346 4.30 25.73 7.96
N VAL A 347 5.42 25.09 8.30
CA VAL A 347 6.68 25.17 7.55
C VAL A 347 7.05 23.85 6.87
N LEU A 348 6.17 22.85 6.87
CA LEU A 348 6.48 21.54 6.29
C LEU A 348 6.69 21.57 4.76
N PHE A 349 6.10 22.53 4.06
CA PHE A 349 6.41 22.74 2.63
C PHE A 349 7.88 23.09 2.41
N LYS A 350 8.53 23.79 3.36
CA LYS A 350 9.97 24.09 3.31
C LYS A 350 10.81 22.82 3.32
N GLN A 351 10.38 21.79 4.05
CA GLN A 351 11.08 20.50 4.05
C GLN A 351 11.00 19.80 2.69
N GLN A 352 9.88 19.95 1.98
CA GLN A 352 9.75 19.44 0.62
C GLN A 352 10.66 20.18 -0.36
N VAL A 353 10.70 21.52 -0.28
CA VAL A 353 11.59 22.33 -1.13
C VAL A 353 13.07 22.07 -0.80
N ARG A 354 13.44 22.00 0.48
CA ARG A 354 14.78 21.62 0.94
C ARG A 354 15.21 20.29 0.32
N LEU A 355 14.40 19.23 0.50
CA LEU A 355 14.77 17.90 0.02
C LEU A 355 14.83 17.84 -1.51
N ALA A 356 13.96 18.59 -2.21
CA ALA A 356 14.04 18.74 -3.66
C ALA A 356 15.36 19.39 -4.10
N SER A 357 15.81 20.43 -3.39
CA SER A 357 17.10 21.06 -3.65
C SER A 357 18.28 20.12 -3.37
N GLU A 358 18.29 19.42 -2.24
CA GLU A 358 19.34 18.43 -1.91
C GLU A 358 19.42 17.25 -2.91
N LEU A 359 18.28 16.87 -3.49
CA LEU A 359 18.20 15.85 -4.53
C LEU A 359 18.49 16.38 -5.94
N GLU A 360 18.66 17.70 -6.08
CA GLU A 360 18.74 18.43 -7.36
C GLU A 360 17.60 18.04 -8.31
N ALA A 361 16.38 17.95 -7.77
CA ALA A 361 15.21 17.53 -8.53
C ALA A 361 14.91 18.53 -9.65
N ARG A 362 14.63 18.05 -10.86
CA ARG A 362 14.30 18.96 -11.98
C ARG A 362 12.99 19.71 -11.73
N PHE A 363 12.01 19.05 -11.12
CA PHE A 363 10.69 19.60 -10.87
C PHE A 363 10.26 19.44 -9.40
N VAL A 364 9.43 20.37 -8.95
CA VAL A 364 8.69 20.27 -7.67
C VAL A 364 7.20 20.40 -7.94
N VAL A 365 6.40 19.50 -7.34
CA VAL A 365 4.93 19.58 -7.35
C VAL A 365 4.41 19.58 -5.93
N ILE A 366 3.72 20.67 -5.54
CA ILE A 366 3.13 20.81 -4.21
C ILE A 366 1.60 20.90 -4.37
N GLU A 367 0.89 19.97 -3.75
CA GLU A 367 -0.57 20.02 -3.63
C GLU A 367 -1.00 20.68 -2.32
N ASN A 368 -2.06 21.49 -2.37
CA ASN A 368 -2.71 21.99 -1.17
C ASN A 368 -4.20 22.36 -1.37
N VAL A 369 -4.86 22.75 -0.27
CA VAL A 369 -6.23 23.25 -0.28
C VAL A 369 -6.30 24.74 -0.70
N PRO A 370 -7.35 25.15 -1.43
CA PRO A 370 -7.57 26.56 -1.75
C PRO A 370 -8.27 27.28 -0.59
N GLY A 371 -7.96 28.57 -0.41
CA GLY A 371 -8.51 29.39 0.68
C GLY A 371 -7.65 29.34 1.95
N MET A 372 -6.45 29.91 1.85
CA MET A 372 -5.49 29.98 2.94
C MET A 372 -5.41 31.41 3.48
N ARG A 373 -5.46 31.55 4.81
CA ARG A 373 -5.39 32.83 5.51
C ARG A 373 -3.97 33.36 5.54
N ASN A 374 -3.82 34.68 5.60
CA ASN A 374 -2.54 35.34 5.80
C ASN A 374 -2.01 35.01 7.20
N ILE A 375 -0.76 34.59 7.30
CA ILE A 375 -0.03 34.51 8.58
C ILE A 375 1.02 35.60 8.55
N LYS A 376 1.02 36.49 9.55
CA LYS A 376 1.98 37.61 9.66
C LYS A 376 2.04 38.49 8.38
N GLY A 377 0.91 38.62 7.67
CA GLY A 377 0.79 39.45 6.46
C GLY A 377 1.11 38.74 5.15
N ILE A 378 1.70 37.54 5.17
CA ILE A 378 2.10 36.79 3.97
C ILE A 378 1.06 35.73 3.63
N ARG A 379 0.67 35.63 2.37
CA ARG A 379 -0.22 34.57 1.86
C ARG A 379 0.57 33.28 1.69
N PHE A 380 -0.06 32.12 1.90
CA PHE A 380 0.66 30.86 1.80
C PHE A 380 1.31 30.61 0.42
N HIS A 381 0.64 30.99 -0.68
CA HIS A 381 1.22 30.82 -2.01
C HIS A 381 2.46 31.69 -2.21
N GLU A 382 2.45 32.94 -1.73
CA GLU A 382 3.63 33.81 -1.75
C GLU A 382 4.79 33.18 -0.96
N ALA A 383 4.50 32.60 0.22
CA ALA A 383 5.53 31.92 1.02
C ALA A 383 6.11 30.68 0.32
N VAL A 384 5.28 29.88 -0.35
CA VAL A 384 5.73 28.70 -1.12
C VAL A 384 6.56 29.14 -2.34
N GLU A 385 6.10 30.14 -3.09
CA GLU A 385 6.82 30.67 -4.25
C GLU A 385 8.16 31.28 -3.85
N GLN A 386 8.19 32.06 -2.77
CA GLN A 386 9.43 32.63 -2.24
C GLN A 386 10.42 31.52 -1.88
N GLU A 387 10.00 30.51 -1.12
CA GLU A 387 10.85 29.39 -0.75
C GLU A 387 11.42 28.63 -1.97
N LEU A 388 10.58 28.42 -2.99
CA LEU A 388 11.00 27.80 -4.25
C LEU A 388 12.03 28.66 -4.99
N ARG A 389 11.81 29.98 -5.09
CA ARG A 389 12.74 30.93 -5.72
C ARG A 389 14.08 31.00 -4.99
N GLU A 390 14.05 31.01 -3.65
CA GLU A 390 15.25 30.98 -2.80
C GLU A 390 16.10 29.72 -3.03
N HIS A 391 15.47 28.61 -3.44
CA HIS A 391 16.14 27.36 -3.80
C HIS A 391 16.40 27.20 -5.32
N GLY A 392 16.26 28.28 -6.10
CA GLY A 392 16.59 28.30 -7.52
C GLY A 392 15.55 27.68 -8.45
N TYR A 393 14.30 27.52 -7.99
CA TYR A 393 13.19 27.09 -8.82
C TYR A 393 12.40 28.28 -9.36
N ASN A 394 11.83 28.11 -10.55
CA ASN A 394 10.82 29.01 -11.10
C ASN A 394 9.42 28.43 -10.87
N PRO A 395 8.63 28.98 -9.93
CA PRO A 395 7.30 28.46 -9.60
C PRO A 395 6.18 29.05 -10.46
N ASP A 396 5.17 28.23 -10.73
CA ASP A 396 3.83 28.58 -11.19
C ASP A 396 2.80 27.90 -10.25
N HIS A 397 1.59 28.44 -10.17
CA HIS A 397 0.50 27.79 -9.45
C HIS A 397 -0.85 27.97 -10.12
N ARG A 398 -1.74 27.01 -9.89
CA ARG A 398 -3.11 27.04 -10.41
C ARG A 398 -4.11 26.43 -9.43
N VAL A 399 -5.28 27.04 -9.33
CA VAL A 399 -6.45 26.43 -8.66
C VAL A 399 -7.23 25.61 -9.67
N VAL A 400 -7.42 24.34 -9.33
CA VAL A 400 -8.06 23.35 -10.18
C VAL A 400 -9.21 22.67 -9.45
N LYS A 401 -10.23 22.24 -10.21
CA LYS A 401 -11.37 21.47 -9.70
C LYS A 401 -11.24 20.02 -10.16
N ALA A 402 -11.31 19.06 -9.26
CA ALA A 402 -11.16 17.64 -9.58
C ALA A 402 -12.14 17.15 -10.66
N SER A 403 -13.36 17.70 -10.70
CA SER A 403 -14.34 17.38 -11.76
C SER A 403 -13.97 17.84 -13.15
N ASN A 404 -13.02 18.75 -13.30
CA ASN A 404 -12.49 19.06 -14.62
C ASN A 404 -11.53 17.96 -15.12
N TYR A 405 -11.15 17.00 -14.27
CA TYR A 405 -10.22 15.90 -14.57
C TYR A 405 -10.89 14.53 -14.38
N GLY A 406 -12.20 14.44 -14.59
CA GLY A 406 -12.92 13.16 -14.60
C GLY A 406 -13.36 12.64 -13.22
N VAL A 407 -13.08 13.37 -12.14
CA VAL A 407 -13.46 12.96 -10.77
C VAL A 407 -14.80 13.59 -10.41
N PRO A 408 -15.88 12.83 -10.09
CA PRO A 408 -17.23 13.35 -9.81
C PRO A 408 -17.35 14.11 -8.47
N GLN A 409 -16.49 15.09 -8.24
CA GLN A 409 -16.35 15.82 -7.00
C GLN A 409 -16.12 17.33 -7.24
N LEU A 410 -16.82 18.14 -6.46
CA LEU A 410 -16.54 19.57 -6.27
C LEU A 410 -15.40 19.72 -5.25
N ARG A 411 -14.21 19.28 -5.65
CA ARG A 411 -12.96 19.34 -4.87
C ARG A 411 -11.99 20.28 -5.54
N TRP A 412 -11.81 21.44 -4.94
CA TRP A 412 -10.84 22.43 -5.40
C TRP A 412 -9.48 22.17 -4.77
N ARG A 413 -8.40 22.35 -5.53
CA ARG A 413 -7.01 22.20 -5.11
C ARG A 413 -6.13 23.30 -5.69
N LEU A 414 -5.16 23.74 -4.90
CA LEU A 414 -4.08 24.61 -5.35
C LEU A 414 -2.88 23.72 -5.64
N ILE A 415 -2.40 23.75 -6.89
CA ILE A 415 -1.25 22.96 -7.33
C ILE A 415 -0.15 23.94 -7.71
N PHE A 416 1.02 23.78 -7.11
CA PHE A 416 2.25 24.45 -7.53
C PHE A 416 3.05 23.50 -8.41
N THR A 417 3.58 24.03 -9.50
CA THR A 417 4.58 23.38 -10.36
C THR A 417 5.80 24.28 -10.41
N ALA A 418 6.99 23.72 -10.26
CA ALA A 418 8.21 24.52 -10.33
C ALA A 418 9.31 23.76 -11.05
N GLN A 419 10.15 24.47 -11.81
CA GLN A 419 11.29 23.92 -12.52
C GLN A 419 12.59 24.55 -12.04
N LEU A 420 13.62 23.72 -11.85
CA LEU A 420 14.94 24.17 -11.42
C LEU A 420 15.61 24.99 -12.55
N LEU A 421 15.99 26.25 -12.26
CA LEU A 421 16.38 27.24 -13.26
C LEU A 421 17.58 26.81 -14.13
N HIS A 422 18.63 26.24 -13.54
CA HIS A 422 19.80 25.80 -14.29
C HIS A 422 19.58 24.48 -15.05
N LYS A 423 18.44 23.81 -14.83
CA LYS A 423 17.95 22.68 -15.63
C LYS A 423 16.75 23.08 -16.50
N SER A 424 16.53 24.39 -16.68
CA SER A 424 15.47 24.89 -17.55
C SER A 424 15.81 24.59 -19.01
N SER A 425 14.88 23.94 -19.70
CA SER A 425 14.94 23.71 -21.14
C SER A 425 13.51 23.49 -21.64
N GLY A 426 13.08 24.26 -22.64
CA GLY A 426 11.71 24.22 -23.16
C GLY A 426 10.73 25.05 -22.30
N ASP A 427 9.44 24.74 -22.45
CA ASP A 427 8.36 25.43 -21.75
C ASP A 427 8.39 25.19 -20.23
N GLU A 428 7.91 26.17 -19.47
CA GLU A 428 7.68 26.02 -18.03
C GLU A 428 6.50 25.08 -17.76
N PRO A 429 6.59 24.19 -16.76
CA PRO A 429 5.49 23.29 -16.42
C PRO A 429 4.34 24.09 -15.80
N ARG A 430 3.15 24.01 -16.41
CA ARG A 430 1.94 24.66 -15.89
C ARG A 430 0.79 23.67 -15.88
N MET A 431 0.05 23.63 -14.77
CA MET A 431 -1.09 22.71 -14.66
C MET A 431 -2.08 22.95 -15.82
N PRO A 432 -2.36 21.95 -16.67
CA PRO A 432 -3.20 22.14 -17.85
C PRO A 432 -4.66 22.39 -17.44
N PRO A 433 -5.51 22.96 -18.32
CA PRO A 433 -6.95 22.89 -18.10
C PRO A 433 -7.38 21.41 -18.11
N GLY A 434 -8.40 21.07 -17.33
CA GLY A 434 -8.95 19.71 -17.35
C GLY A 434 -9.88 19.50 -18.55
N ASP A 435 -10.00 18.25 -19.00
CA ASP A 435 -10.76 17.82 -20.19
C ASP A 435 -12.27 17.70 -19.98
N TYR A 436 -12.74 17.82 -18.73
CA TYR A 436 -14.14 17.62 -18.36
C TYR A 436 -14.83 18.90 -17.88
N CYS A 437 -16.15 18.94 -18.05
CA CYS A 437 -17.03 19.93 -17.48
C CYS A 437 -17.75 19.35 -16.24
N GLY A 438 -17.42 19.88 -15.07
CA GLY A 438 -18.10 19.59 -13.81
C GLY A 438 -19.28 20.52 -13.49
N ASP A 439 -19.89 21.15 -14.48
CA ASP A 439 -20.99 22.10 -14.28
C ASP A 439 -22.19 21.74 -15.15
N ARG A 440 -22.95 20.72 -14.72
CA ARG A 440 -24.13 20.18 -15.42
C ARG A 440 -25.34 21.13 -15.42
N ARG A 441 -25.18 22.41 -15.11
CA ARG A 441 -26.20 23.41 -15.44
C ARG A 441 -26.29 23.46 -16.96
N ASP A 442 -27.48 23.57 -17.52
CA ASP A 442 -27.78 23.52 -18.97
C ASP A 442 -27.13 24.66 -19.81
N GLN A 443 -26.04 25.27 -19.33
CA GLN A 443 -25.47 26.53 -19.81
C GLN A 443 -23.91 26.59 -19.85
N CYS A 444 -23.10 25.60 -19.39
CA CYS A 444 -21.62 25.73 -19.59
C CYS A 444 -21.28 25.51 -21.07
N GLN A 445 -20.76 26.54 -21.75
CA GLN A 445 -20.41 26.54 -23.18
C GLN A 445 -18.95 26.17 -23.45
N CYS A 446 -18.29 25.47 -22.53
CA CYS A 446 -16.85 25.21 -22.61
C CYS A 446 -16.42 24.15 -23.64
N GLY A 447 -17.37 23.41 -24.23
CA GLY A 447 -17.09 22.37 -25.23
C GLY A 447 -16.43 21.09 -24.71
N ARG A 448 -16.20 20.97 -23.39
CA ARG A 448 -15.62 19.78 -22.75
C ARG A 448 -16.62 18.68 -22.49
N ASP A 449 -16.14 17.44 -22.39
CA ASP A 449 -16.95 16.28 -22.06
C ASP A 449 -17.55 16.39 -20.66
N TRP A 450 -18.75 15.85 -20.46
CA TRP A 450 -19.35 15.82 -19.13
C TRP A 450 -18.58 14.87 -18.23
N VAL A 451 -18.20 15.35 -17.05
CA VAL A 451 -17.68 14.47 -15.99
C VAL A 451 -18.74 13.39 -15.68
N PRO A 452 -18.36 12.12 -15.47
CA PRO A 452 -19.31 11.11 -15.04
C PRO A 452 -19.97 11.53 -13.72
N THR A 453 -21.20 11.08 -13.47
CA THR A 453 -21.88 11.35 -12.19
C THR A 453 -21.38 10.44 -11.07
N VAL A 454 -21.64 10.81 -9.82
CA VAL A 454 -21.49 9.93 -8.65
C VAL A 454 -22.30 8.66 -8.87
N LEU A 455 -23.55 8.77 -9.34
CA LEU A 455 -24.40 7.61 -9.56
C LEU A 455 -23.84 6.69 -10.67
N GLU A 456 -23.39 7.25 -11.78
CA GLU A 456 -22.74 6.50 -12.87
C GLU A 456 -21.49 5.78 -12.38
N VAL A 457 -20.63 6.45 -11.61
CA VAL A 457 -19.38 5.86 -11.07
C VAL A 457 -19.66 4.75 -10.07
N LEU A 458 -20.64 4.93 -9.18
CA LEU A 458 -21.04 3.91 -8.21
C LEU A 458 -21.76 2.73 -8.87
N GLY A 459 -22.51 2.97 -9.94
CA GLY A 459 -23.23 1.94 -10.70
C GLY A 459 -22.36 1.10 -11.65
N ARG A 460 -21.05 1.39 -11.77
CA ARG A 460 -20.14 0.56 -12.56
C ARG A 460 -19.99 -0.85 -11.95
N PRO A 461 -19.76 -1.90 -12.77
CA PRO A 461 -19.55 -3.26 -12.28
C PRO A 461 -18.49 -3.38 -11.16
N GLY A 462 -18.59 -4.47 -10.40
CA GLY A 462 -17.65 -4.77 -9.31
C GLY A 462 -17.92 -4.05 -7.98
N LEU A 463 -19.05 -3.34 -7.86
CA LEU A 463 -19.50 -2.74 -6.59
C LEU A 463 -20.97 -3.09 -6.36
N PRO A 464 -21.26 -4.09 -5.51
CA PRO A 464 -22.63 -4.48 -5.18
C PRO A 464 -23.28 -3.46 -4.24
N GLU A 465 -24.60 -3.40 -4.26
CA GLU A 465 -25.34 -2.71 -3.20
C GLU A 465 -25.23 -3.51 -1.90
N LEU A 466 -24.59 -2.91 -0.90
CA LEU A 466 -24.46 -3.47 0.44
C LEU A 466 -25.45 -2.83 1.41
N ASP A 467 -25.88 -3.58 2.41
CA ASP A 467 -26.74 -3.09 3.48
C ASP A 467 -25.95 -2.36 4.58
N SER A 468 -26.67 -1.72 5.51
CA SER A 468 -26.08 -1.09 6.70
C SER A 468 -25.48 -2.12 7.66
N GLY A 469 -24.19 -2.00 7.96
CA GLY A 469 -23.48 -2.88 8.91
C GLY A 469 -22.92 -4.15 8.30
N GLU A 470 -22.93 -4.26 6.99
CA GLU A 470 -22.40 -5.41 6.26
C GLU A 470 -20.87 -5.42 6.27
N VAL A 471 -20.30 -6.61 6.52
CA VAL A 471 -18.85 -6.82 6.54
C VAL A 471 -18.41 -7.30 5.17
N ALA A 472 -17.57 -6.50 4.51
CA ALA A 472 -17.10 -6.73 3.14
C ALA A 472 -15.69 -6.14 2.94
N GLU A 473 -14.78 -6.28 3.91
CA GLU A 473 -13.39 -5.83 3.77
C GLU A 473 -12.67 -6.55 2.62
N TYR A 474 -13.04 -7.81 2.40
CA TYR A 474 -12.65 -8.63 1.28
C TYR A 474 -13.85 -9.54 0.94
N ARG A 475 -14.31 -9.53 -0.31
CA ARG A 475 -15.37 -10.40 -0.78
C ARG A 475 -15.14 -10.79 -2.23
N LEU A 476 -15.15 -12.10 -2.50
CA LEU A 476 -15.19 -12.60 -3.87
C LEU A 476 -16.62 -12.43 -4.40
N LEU A 477 -16.76 -11.72 -5.51
CA LEU A 477 -18.00 -11.54 -6.26
C LEU A 477 -18.06 -12.55 -7.42
N GLU A 478 -19.13 -12.49 -8.20
CA GLU A 478 -19.26 -13.25 -9.44
C GLU A 478 -18.13 -12.90 -10.43
N GLU A 479 -17.88 -13.82 -11.37
CA GLU A 479 -16.87 -13.66 -12.42
C GLU A 479 -15.42 -13.45 -11.93
N GLY A 480 -15.15 -13.76 -10.65
CA GLY A 480 -13.81 -13.64 -10.07
C GLY A 480 -13.40 -12.22 -9.68
N VAL A 481 -14.34 -11.27 -9.70
CA VAL A 481 -14.09 -9.89 -9.24
C VAL A 481 -13.97 -9.88 -7.71
N VAL A 482 -13.00 -9.15 -7.18
CA VAL A 482 -12.79 -9.02 -5.72
C VAL A 482 -13.18 -7.62 -5.28
N LEU A 483 -14.12 -7.55 -4.32
CA LEU A 483 -14.44 -6.33 -3.60
C LEU A 483 -13.48 -6.15 -2.42
N LEU A 484 -12.77 -5.03 -2.39
CA LEU A 484 -11.86 -4.63 -1.31
C LEU A 484 -12.39 -3.40 -0.58
N ASN A 485 -12.28 -3.38 0.76
CA ASN A 485 -12.70 -2.26 1.62
C ASN A 485 -14.18 -1.85 1.43
N GLY A 486 -15.06 -2.81 1.15
CA GLY A 486 -16.49 -2.60 0.91
C GLY A 486 -17.35 -2.50 2.17
N SER A 487 -16.82 -2.81 3.37
CA SER A 487 -17.66 -2.85 4.58
C SER A 487 -18.36 -1.53 4.84
N THR A 488 -19.58 -1.61 5.36
CA THR A 488 -20.41 -0.47 5.68
C THR A 488 -20.51 -0.28 7.20
N MET A 489 -20.76 0.95 7.63
CA MET A 489 -21.01 1.26 9.03
C MET A 489 -22.39 0.74 9.45
N LYS A 490 -22.48 0.11 10.62
CA LYS A 490 -23.76 -0.30 11.21
C LYS A 490 -24.44 0.90 11.85
N HIS A 491 -25.58 1.29 11.31
CA HIS A 491 -26.41 2.37 11.83
C HIS A 491 -27.56 1.84 12.69
N GLY A 492 -27.87 2.53 13.79
CA GLY A 492 -29.08 2.24 14.57
C GLY A 492 -30.35 2.72 13.84
N ARG A 493 -31.51 2.15 14.17
CA ARG A 493 -32.77 2.41 13.46
C ARG A 493 -33.12 3.90 13.37
N LYS A 494 -32.99 4.65 14.47
CA LYS A 494 -33.20 6.11 14.51
C LYS A 494 -32.32 6.88 13.50
N VAL A 495 -31.08 6.43 13.29
CA VAL A 495 -30.17 7.06 12.32
C VAL A 495 -30.62 6.73 10.90
N ILE A 496 -31.02 5.49 10.63
CA ILE A 496 -31.57 5.05 9.33
C ILE A 496 -32.81 5.86 8.97
N ASP A 497 -33.78 5.98 9.88
CA ASP A 497 -35.01 6.75 9.63
C ASP A 497 -34.68 8.25 9.38
N LYS A 498 -33.71 8.80 10.12
CA LYS A 498 -33.24 10.17 9.91
C LYS A 498 -32.62 10.38 8.54
N ILE A 499 -31.71 9.50 8.11
CA ILE A 499 -31.02 9.66 6.81
C ILE A 499 -31.92 9.32 5.63
N ALA A 500 -32.97 8.51 5.81
CA ALA A 500 -33.98 8.25 4.80
C ALA A 500 -34.75 9.52 4.42
N GLY A 501 -34.99 10.42 5.36
CA GLY A 501 -35.64 11.72 5.12
C GLY A 501 -34.73 12.82 4.55
N ILE A 502 -33.45 12.55 4.28
CA ILE A 502 -32.52 13.54 3.71
C ILE A 502 -32.48 13.38 2.20
N GLU A 503 -32.80 14.41 1.44
CA GLU A 503 -32.70 14.42 -0.02
C GLU A 503 -31.23 14.41 -0.51
N PRO A 504 -30.94 13.88 -1.72
CA PRO A 504 -29.61 13.92 -2.32
C PRO A 504 -28.99 15.32 -2.33
N GLY A 505 -27.73 15.43 -1.91
CA GLY A 505 -26.99 16.69 -1.81
C GLY A 505 -27.36 17.59 -0.62
N LYS A 506 -28.35 17.21 0.21
CA LYS A 506 -28.79 17.95 1.39
C LYS A 506 -28.27 17.33 2.70
N GLY A 507 -28.64 17.95 3.81
CA GLY A 507 -28.36 17.47 5.17
C GLY A 507 -27.14 18.11 5.84
N PRO A 508 -27.02 17.93 7.17
CA PRO A 508 -25.91 18.47 7.97
C PRO A 508 -24.61 17.75 7.63
N ILE A 509 -23.46 18.36 7.91
CA ILE A 509 -22.12 17.81 7.59
C ILE A 509 -21.97 16.35 8.06
N SER A 510 -22.48 16.00 9.24
CA SER A 510 -22.39 14.66 9.84
C SER A 510 -23.26 13.58 9.19
N TYR A 511 -24.31 13.96 8.45
CA TYR A 511 -25.26 13.04 7.81
C TYR A 511 -25.57 13.46 6.37
N ARG A 512 -24.64 14.17 5.73
CA ARG A 512 -24.87 14.74 4.40
C ARG A 512 -25.02 13.62 3.39
N ARG A 513 -26.14 13.62 2.67
CA ARG A 513 -26.36 12.71 1.53
C ARG A 513 -25.61 13.23 0.33
N LEU A 514 -24.88 12.34 -0.35
CA LEU A 514 -24.23 12.67 -1.61
C LEU A 514 -25.27 13.10 -2.65
N HIS A 515 -24.89 14.02 -3.51
CA HIS A 515 -25.68 14.36 -4.69
C HIS A 515 -25.56 13.24 -5.73
N LEU A 516 -26.57 13.10 -6.59
CA LEU A 516 -26.57 12.11 -7.67
C LEU A 516 -25.47 12.43 -8.71
N ASP A 517 -25.34 13.71 -9.08
CA ASP A 517 -24.34 14.18 -10.04
C ASP A 517 -22.93 14.32 -9.44
N LEU A 518 -22.71 15.30 -8.56
CA LEU A 518 -21.37 15.61 -8.05
C LEU A 518 -21.31 15.59 -6.54
N ALA A 519 -20.39 14.81 -6.00
CA ALA A 519 -20.09 14.84 -4.59
C ALA A 519 -19.52 16.20 -4.22
N ARG A 520 -19.86 16.71 -3.03
CA ARG A 520 -18.99 17.72 -2.39
C ARG A 520 -17.65 17.05 -2.03
N THR A 521 -16.66 17.85 -1.67
CA THR A 521 -15.37 17.32 -1.19
C THR A 521 -15.61 16.22 -0.15
N ILE A 522 -15.10 15.01 -0.41
CA ILE A 522 -15.19 13.89 0.55
C ILE A 522 -14.32 14.25 1.75
N VAL A 523 -14.93 14.16 2.94
CA VAL A 523 -14.28 14.45 4.22
C VAL A 523 -14.61 13.33 5.19
N ALA A 524 -13.62 12.88 5.95
CA ALA A 524 -13.80 11.87 7.00
C ALA A 524 -13.98 12.56 8.37
N GLY A 525 -15.15 13.14 8.60
CA GLY A 525 -15.50 13.79 9.88
C GLY A 525 -15.86 12.75 10.94
N HIS A 526 -15.23 12.79 12.12
CA HIS A 526 -15.43 11.78 13.19
C HIS A 526 -15.33 10.32 12.70
N ARG A 527 -14.49 10.07 11.68
CA ARG A 527 -14.28 8.75 11.05
C ARG A 527 -15.49 8.20 10.26
N ALA A 528 -16.47 9.05 9.93
CA ALA A 528 -17.60 8.70 9.08
C ALA A 528 -17.49 9.37 7.70
N LEU A 529 -17.87 8.62 6.67
CA LEU A 529 -18.03 9.12 5.30
C LEU A 529 -19.48 9.62 5.08
N PRO A 530 -19.73 10.42 4.02
CA PRO A 530 -21.08 10.88 3.67
C PRO A 530 -22.11 9.75 3.47
N VAL A 531 -23.39 10.09 3.51
CA VAL A 531 -24.50 9.16 3.22
C VAL A 531 -24.56 8.86 1.72
N HIS A 532 -24.75 7.59 1.35
CA HIS A 532 -24.89 7.10 -0.03
C HIS A 532 -25.96 7.91 -0.78
N PRO A 533 -25.83 8.19 -2.09
CA PRO A 533 -26.83 8.97 -2.83
C PRO A 533 -28.25 8.39 -2.72
N THR A 534 -28.40 7.08 -2.88
CA THR A 534 -29.72 6.41 -2.92
C THR A 534 -30.02 5.50 -1.71
N LEU A 535 -28.99 5.06 -0.97
CA LEU A 535 -29.14 4.06 0.09
C LEU A 535 -29.19 4.74 1.46
N HIS A 536 -29.78 4.07 2.44
CA HIS A 536 -29.92 4.59 3.81
C HIS A 536 -28.76 4.12 4.70
N ARG A 537 -27.54 4.42 4.27
CA ARG A 537 -26.29 4.21 5.00
C ARG A 537 -25.21 5.19 4.55
N THR A 538 -24.13 5.30 5.30
CA THR A 538 -22.90 5.93 4.83
C THR A 538 -22.27 5.14 3.69
N ILE A 539 -21.55 5.83 2.80
CA ILE A 539 -20.76 5.15 1.79
C ILE A 539 -19.64 4.32 2.44
N SER A 540 -19.24 3.24 1.76
CA SER A 540 -18.08 2.43 2.14
C SER A 540 -16.77 3.14 1.73
N VAL A 541 -15.64 2.60 2.20
CA VAL A 541 -14.31 3.08 1.80
C VAL A 541 -14.09 2.87 0.30
N ARG A 542 -14.51 1.72 -0.26
CA ARG A 542 -14.47 1.44 -1.69
C ARG A 542 -15.27 2.43 -2.52
N GLU A 543 -16.51 2.72 -2.12
CA GLU A 543 -17.35 3.70 -2.81
C GLU A 543 -16.69 5.09 -2.80
N ALA A 544 -16.15 5.51 -1.67
CA ALA A 544 -15.39 6.75 -1.58
C ALA A 544 -14.14 6.76 -2.47
N ALA A 545 -13.38 5.66 -2.49
CA ALA A 545 -12.18 5.54 -3.31
C ALA A 545 -12.51 5.62 -4.81
N ARG A 546 -13.60 4.98 -5.24
CA ARG A 546 -14.05 5.03 -6.64
C ARG A 546 -14.53 6.43 -7.04
N ILE A 547 -15.26 7.13 -6.17
CA ILE A 547 -15.62 8.55 -6.38
C ILE A 547 -14.36 9.43 -6.47
N GLN A 548 -13.31 9.11 -5.72
CA GLN A 548 -12.04 9.84 -5.74
C GLN A 548 -11.17 9.49 -6.96
N GLY A 549 -11.52 8.45 -7.73
CA GLY A 549 -10.80 8.01 -8.93
C GLY A 549 -9.73 6.94 -8.70
N PHE A 550 -9.72 6.27 -7.54
CA PHE A 550 -8.84 5.11 -7.34
C PHE A 550 -9.34 3.88 -8.11
N ARG A 551 -8.38 3.05 -8.56
CA ARG A 551 -8.65 1.73 -9.13
C ARG A 551 -9.31 0.80 -8.08
N ASP A 552 -10.12 -0.16 -8.55
CA ASP A 552 -10.86 -1.05 -7.65
C ASP A 552 -9.99 -2.12 -6.98
N ASP A 553 -8.81 -2.40 -7.53
CA ASP A 553 -7.77 -3.23 -6.93
C ASP A 553 -6.97 -2.50 -5.83
N TYR A 554 -7.19 -1.19 -5.65
CA TYR A 554 -6.44 -0.37 -4.70
C TYR A 554 -6.88 -0.59 -3.24
N VAL A 555 -6.04 -1.20 -2.41
CA VAL A 555 -6.39 -1.59 -1.04
C VAL A 555 -6.06 -0.52 0.00
N PHE A 556 -6.92 -0.30 0.98
CA PHE A 556 -6.65 0.59 2.13
C PHE A 556 -6.40 -0.22 3.39
N CYS A 557 -5.19 -0.11 3.94
CA CYS A 557 -4.73 -0.84 5.12
C CYS A 557 -5.15 -0.16 6.44
N GLY A 558 -5.02 -0.91 7.53
CA GLY A 558 -5.38 -0.48 8.88
C GLY A 558 -6.85 -0.74 9.21
N SER A 559 -7.24 -0.36 10.43
CA SER A 559 -8.60 -0.61 10.92
C SER A 559 -9.65 0.19 10.12
N ARG A 560 -10.89 -0.32 10.10
CA ARG A 560 -12.03 0.35 9.44
C ARG A 560 -12.23 1.82 9.85
N GLY A 561 -11.80 2.20 11.06
CA GLY A 561 -11.88 3.59 11.53
C GLY A 561 -10.78 4.51 10.99
N LYS A 562 -9.72 3.97 10.39
CA LYS A 562 -8.56 4.69 9.85
C LYS A 562 -8.62 4.85 8.33
N GLN A 563 -9.17 3.86 7.63
CA GLN A 563 -9.26 3.86 6.16
C GLN A 563 -10.02 5.08 5.57
N PRO A 564 -11.14 5.57 6.13
CA PRO A 564 -11.84 6.74 5.57
C PRO A 564 -10.98 7.99 5.44
N LEU A 565 -10.09 8.22 6.41
CA LEU A 565 -9.23 9.40 6.42
C LEU A 565 -8.18 9.34 5.31
N GLN A 566 -7.70 8.13 4.98
CA GLN A 566 -6.74 7.91 3.90
C GLN A 566 -7.32 8.34 2.55
N VAL A 567 -8.55 7.91 2.24
CA VAL A 567 -9.26 8.31 1.00
C VAL A 567 -9.54 9.82 0.98
N ALA A 568 -10.04 10.38 2.10
CA ALA A 568 -10.41 11.79 2.17
C ALA A 568 -9.20 12.73 2.01
N ASN A 569 -8.05 12.36 2.59
CA ASN A 569 -6.81 13.12 2.52
C ASN A 569 -6.10 12.98 1.17
N ALA A 570 -6.31 11.88 0.44
CA ALA A 570 -5.62 11.64 -0.81
C ALA A 570 -5.89 12.72 -1.87
N VAL A 571 -4.84 13.04 -2.64
CA VAL A 571 -5.00 13.71 -3.92
C VAL A 571 -5.71 12.75 -4.88
N PRO A 572 -6.77 13.17 -5.59
CA PRO A 572 -7.34 12.36 -6.65
C PRO A 572 -6.28 11.95 -7.68
N PRO A 573 -6.15 10.66 -8.04
CA PRO A 573 -5.11 10.19 -8.96
C PRO A 573 -5.07 10.96 -10.28
N ALA A 574 -6.23 11.28 -10.86
CA ALA A 574 -6.33 12.05 -12.10
C ALA A 574 -5.69 13.46 -12.03
N LEU A 575 -5.66 14.12 -10.85
CA LEU A 575 -4.93 15.38 -10.70
C LEU A 575 -3.41 15.17 -10.72
N GLY A 576 -2.95 14.10 -10.07
CA GLY A 576 -1.54 13.70 -10.11
C GLY A 576 -1.09 13.32 -11.51
N GLU A 577 -1.93 12.58 -12.24
CA GLU A 577 -1.68 12.18 -13.63
C GLU A 577 -1.57 13.39 -14.55
N ALA A 578 -2.48 14.36 -14.44
CA ALA A 578 -2.44 15.57 -15.25
C ALA A 578 -1.17 16.40 -14.98
N ALA A 579 -0.76 16.54 -13.72
CA ALA A 579 0.50 17.21 -13.37
C ALA A 579 1.72 16.44 -13.95
N ALA A 580 1.73 15.12 -13.83
CA ALA A 580 2.82 14.28 -14.32
C ALA A 580 2.93 14.28 -15.85
N ARG A 581 1.80 14.23 -16.58
CA ARG A 581 1.76 14.34 -18.05
C ARG A 581 2.35 15.67 -18.53
N GLU A 582 2.08 16.75 -17.82
CA GLU A 582 2.69 18.05 -18.10
C GLU A 582 4.21 18.02 -17.89
N LEU A 583 4.70 17.42 -16.80
CA LEU A 583 6.14 17.29 -16.60
C LEU A 583 6.79 16.43 -17.70
N ILE A 584 6.15 15.34 -18.13
CA ILE A 584 6.63 14.52 -19.24
C ILE A 584 6.67 15.32 -20.54
N ARG A 585 5.65 16.13 -20.84
CA ARG A 585 5.63 17.03 -22.01
C ARG A 585 6.87 17.94 -22.02
N VAL A 586 7.19 18.56 -20.88
CA VAL A 586 8.37 19.42 -20.71
C VAL A 586 9.68 18.63 -20.80
N ILE A 587 9.74 17.41 -20.27
CA ILE A 587 10.91 16.51 -20.40
C ILE A 587 11.17 16.16 -21.87
N GLU A 588 10.11 15.84 -22.62
CA GLU A 588 10.15 15.45 -24.02
C GLU A 588 10.19 16.64 -25.00
N LYS A 589 10.16 17.88 -24.48
CA LYS A 589 10.17 19.13 -25.26
C LYS A 589 9.04 19.18 -26.32
N ARG A 590 7.88 18.63 -25.99
CA ARG A 590 6.69 18.71 -26.85
C ARG A 590 6.08 20.12 -26.70
N PRO A 591 5.64 20.76 -27.81
CA PRO A 591 5.03 22.07 -27.73
C PRO A 591 3.81 22.03 -26.81
N GLY A 592 3.59 23.09 -26.03
CA GLY A 592 2.35 23.26 -25.27
C GLY A 592 1.14 23.20 -26.20
N SER A 593 -0.01 22.76 -25.69
CA SER A 593 -1.25 22.96 -26.43
C SER A 593 -1.41 24.46 -26.69
N SER A 594 -1.72 24.84 -27.92
CA SER A 594 -1.85 26.24 -28.36
C SER A 594 -3.07 26.95 -27.76
N LEU A 595 -3.60 26.49 -26.62
CA LEU A 595 -4.59 27.20 -25.83
C LEU A 595 -3.87 28.24 -24.97
N LEU A 596 -3.32 29.23 -25.66
CA LEU A 596 -3.39 30.60 -25.21
C LEU A 596 -4.87 30.90 -24.88
N GLU A 597 -5.09 31.63 -23.78
CA GLU A 597 -6.39 32.04 -23.20
C GLU A 597 -6.97 31.13 -22.10
N ALA A 598 -6.17 30.89 -21.06
CA ALA A 598 -6.67 30.53 -19.73
C ALA A 598 -7.32 31.73 -18.97
N GLU A 599 -7.49 32.88 -19.61
CA GLU A 599 -8.15 34.05 -18.99
C GLU A 599 -9.67 33.89 -18.92
N HIS A 600 -10.27 33.06 -19.78
CA HIS A 600 -11.69 32.75 -19.78
C HIS A 600 -11.91 31.23 -19.78
N ASP A 601 -11.55 30.54 -18.69
CA ASP A 601 -12.09 29.18 -18.43
C ASP A 601 -13.48 29.34 -17.79
N PRO A 602 -14.60 29.20 -18.55
CA PRO A 602 -15.95 29.40 -18.02
C PRO A 602 -16.33 28.38 -16.94
N CYS A 603 -15.61 27.25 -16.84
CA CYS A 603 -15.80 26.30 -15.75
C CYS A 603 -14.56 26.24 -14.80
N GLY A 604 -13.74 27.30 -14.80
CA GLY A 604 -12.63 27.58 -13.89
C GLY A 604 -13.07 27.99 -12.47
N PRO A 605 -12.15 28.35 -11.56
CA PRO A 605 -12.49 28.76 -10.19
C PRO A 605 -13.44 29.97 -10.19
N PRO A 606 -14.52 29.97 -9.38
CA PRO A 606 -15.40 31.12 -9.29
C PRO A 606 -14.63 32.34 -8.78
N ALA A 607 -15.06 33.54 -9.16
CA ALA A 607 -14.41 34.79 -8.78
C ALA A 607 -14.14 34.90 -7.27
N THR A 608 -14.96 34.30 -6.41
CA THR A 608 -14.75 34.27 -4.94
C THR A 608 -13.58 33.39 -4.48
N LEU A 609 -13.29 32.29 -5.20
CA LEU A 609 -12.09 31.48 -5.01
C LEU A 609 -10.87 32.12 -5.67
N GLN A 610 -11.08 32.84 -6.77
CA GLN A 610 -10.05 33.67 -7.40
C GLN A 610 -9.68 34.87 -6.52
N LEU A 611 -10.62 35.54 -5.84
CA LEU A 611 -10.40 36.67 -4.91
C LEU A 611 -9.65 36.27 -3.62
N LEU A 612 -9.59 34.98 -3.31
CA LEU A 612 -8.72 34.42 -2.26
C LEU A 612 -7.27 34.22 -2.75
N LEU A 613 -7.02 34.47 -4.03
CA LEU A 613 -5.72 34.63 -4.66
C LEU A 613 -5.65 36.06 -5.24
N PRO A 614 -4.49 36.70 -5.37
CA PRO A 614 -4.42 38.01 -6.01
C PRO A 614 -4.51 37.85 -7.54
N PRO A 615 -4.91 38.89 -8.28
CA PRO A 615 -4.69 38.93 -9.72
C PRO A 615 -3.19 38.73 -10.01
N ARG A 616 -2.86 38.00 -11.08
CA ARG A 616 -1.49 37.94 -11.59
C ARG A 616 -1.13 39.38 -11.99
N GLU A 617 -0.11 39.96 -11.37
CA GLU A 617 0.47 41.19 -11.89
C GLU A 617 1.02 40.85 -13.28
N GLU A 618 0.37 41.39 -14.31
CA GLU A 618 0.91 41.41 -15.67
C GLU A 618 2.29 42.08 -15.59
N GLN A 619 3.33 41.34 -15.98
CA GLN A 619 4.61 41.96 -16.26
C GLN A 619 4.42 42.83 -17.51
N GLU A 620 4.04 44.09 -17.32
CA GLU A 620 4.15 45.10 -18.37
C GLU A 620 5.63 45.37 -18.63
N GLU A 621 6.15 44.73 -19.68
CA GLU A 621 7.31 45.23 -20.41
C GLU A 621 6.95 46.55 -21.10
N GLY A 622 7.68 47.62 -20.75
CA GLY A 622 8.02 48.69 -21.70
C GLY A 622 7.18 49.97 -21.66
N GLY A 623 7.81 51.06 -21.21
CA GLY A 623 7.22 52.39 -21.41
C GLY A 623 7.90 53.57 -20.72
N ALA A 624 9.24 53.67 -20.74
CA ALA A 624 9.92 54.88 -20.33
C ALA A 624 9.69 56.02 -21.36
N SER A 625 8.53 56.70 -21.26
CA SER A 625 8.30 58.00 -21.89
C SER A 625 8.63 59.08 -20.87
N ARG A 626 9.81 59.70 -21.02
CA ARG A 626 10.13 60.98 -20.40
C ARG A 626 9.30 62.06 -21.10
N ALA A 627 8.29 62.59 -20.42
CA ALA A 627 7.67 63.86 -20.77
C ALA A 627 8.23 64.98 -19.88
N ALA A 628 8.44 66.12 -20.52
CA ALA A 628 8.94 67.36 -19.94
C ALA A 628 7.98 67.96 -18.91
N GLY A 629 8.54 68.75 -18.00
CA GLY A 629 7.86 69.47 -16.93
C GLY A 629 8.86 69.82 -15.84
#